data_AF-A0A848D9Q5-F1
#
_entry.id   AF-A0A848D9Q5-F1
#
_cell.length_a   1.000
_cell.length_b   1.000
_cell.length_c   1.000
_cell.angle_alpha   90.00
_cell.angle_beta   90.00
_cell.angle_gamma   90.00
#
_symmetry.space_group_name_H-M   'P 1'
#
loop_
_entity.id
_entity.type
_entity.pdbx_description
1 polymer ?
#
loop_
_entity_poly.entity_id
_entity_poly.type
_entity_poly.pdbx_seq_one_letter_code
_entity_poly.pdbx_strand_id
1 'polypeptide(L)' 'MPSRFYIFLRQLTPEFVTTRYPDAAYGTPYELYDEDIVNEILNNSKGVLKWIESQIEM' A
#
# COMPACT_ATOMS: atom_id res chain seq x y z
N MET A 1 -4.35 -0.24 -16.91
CA MET A 1 -4.56 -0.60 -15.49
C MET A 1 -6.02 -0.35 -15.11
N PRO A 2 -6.69 -1.27 -14.39
CA PRO A 2 -8.05 -1.08 -13.88
C PRO A 2 -8.15 0.15 -12.97
N SER A 3 -9.20 0.96 -13.17
CA SER A 3 -9.38 2.22 -12.44
C SER A 3 -9.52 2.07 -10.93
N ARG A 4 -10.01 0.90 -10.47
CA ARG A 4 -10.14 0.54 -9.06
C ARG A 4 -8.82 0.65 -8.27
N PHE A 5 -7.67 0.59 -8.93
CA PHE A 5 -6.38 0.65 -8.26
C PHE A 5 -5.80 2.08 -8.11
N TYR A 6 -6.35 3.09 -8.80
CA TYR A 6 -5.74 4.42 -8.84
C TYR A 6 -5.74 5.16 -7.51
N ILE A 7 -6.78 4.98 -6.69
CA ILE A 7 -6.85 5.62 -5.37
C ILE A 7 -5.83 4.94 -4.45
N PHE A 8 -5.88 3.61 -4.38
CA PHE A 8 -4.97 2.79 -3.57
C PHE A 8 -3.49 3.05 -3.89
N LEU A 9 -3.08 3.03 -5.16
CA LEU A 9 -1.68 3.26 -5.50
C LEU A 9 -1.17 4.65 -5.09
N ARG A 10 -2.04 5.67 -5.11
CA ARG A 10 -1.68 7.00 -4.63
C ARG A 10 -1.48 7.04 -3.11
N GLN A 11 -2.23 6.22 -2.37
CA GLN A 11 -2.06 6.08 -0.93
C GLN A 11 -0.72 5.43 -0.57
N LEU A 12 -0.17 4.52 -1.39
CA LEU A 12 1.13 3.90 -1.11
C LEU A 12 2.34 4.86 -1.17
N THR A 13 2.20 6.02 -1.82
CA THR A 13 3.30 6.98 -1.96
C THR A 13 3.73 7.57 -0.61
N PRO A 14 2.82 8.13 0.23
CA PRO A 14 3.19 8.55 1.57
C PRO A 14 3.63 7.37 2.47
N GLU A 15 3.01 6.19 2.34
CA GLU A 15 3.39 5.00 3.13
C GLU A 15 4.88 4.66 3.01
N PHE A 16 5.46 4.86 1.82
CA PHE A 16 6.89 4.66 1.62
C PHE A 16 7.72 5.49 2.60
N VAL A 17 7.35 6.72 2.91
CA VAL A 17 8.11 7.60 3.83
C VAL A 17 7.68 7.36 5.28
N THR A 18 6.37 7.37 5.55
CA THR A 18 5.78 7.28 6.90
C THR A 18 6.18 6.01 7.64
N THR A 19 6.31 4.87 6.94
CA THR A 19 6.72 3.60 7.55
C THR A 19 8.15 3.57 8.09
N ARG A 20 9.01 4.54 7.73
CA ARG A 20 10.46 4.48 8.00
C ARG A 20 11.00 5.64 8.83
N TYR A 21 10.35 6.80 8.77
CA TYR A 21 10.86 8.05 9.30
C TYR A 21 9.93 8.57 10.40
N PRO A 22 10.32 8.47 11.70
CA PRO A 22 9.49 8.93 12.81
C PRO A 22 9.08 10.40 12.73
N ASP A 23 9.94 11.25 12.16
CA ASP A 23 9.68 12.67 11.92
C ASP A 23 8.58 12.91 10.87
N ALA A 24 8.43 12.01 9.90
CA ALA A 24 7.32 12.02 8.95
C ALA A 24 6.05 11.35 9.51
N ALA A 25 6.19 10.48 10.51
CA ALA A 25 5.11 9.75 11.15
C ALA A 25 4.49 10.48 12.37
N TYR A 26 5.04 11.62 12.79
CA TYR A 26 4.63 12.34 14.00
C TYR A 26 4.59 11.44 15.26
N GLY A 27 5.48 10.44 15.33
CA GLY A 27 5.46 9.37 16.34
C GLY A 27 6.33 8.19 15.90
N THR A 28 6.28 7.07 16.62
CA THR A 28 6.98 5.87 16.13
C THR A 28 6.14 5.20 15.05
N PRO A 29 6.69 4.86 13.86
CA PRO A 29 5.88 4.41 12.73
C PRO A 29 4.95 3.23 13.03
N TYR A 30 5.35 2.29 13.89
CA TYR A 30 4.52 1.13 14.23
C TYR A 30 3.21 1.49 14.95
N GLU A 31 3.12 2.68 15.57
CA GLU A 31 1.91 3.15 16.27
C GLU A 31 0.80 3.59 15.31
N LEU A 32 1.12 3.82 14.03
CA LEU A 32 0.18 4.25 13.01
C LEU A 32 -0.58 3.11 12.32
N TYR A 33 -0.19 1.86 12.59
CA TYR A 33 -0.71 0.70 11.89
C TYR A 33 -1.36 -0.27 12.87
N ASP A 34 -2.56 -0.70 12.53
CA ASP A 34 -3.23 -1.83 13.14
C ASP A 34 -3.43 -2.95 12.11
N GLU A 35 -3.96 -4.08 12.57
CA GLU A 35 -4.20 -5.24 11.74
C GLU A 35 -5.17 -4.95 10.59
N ASP A 36 -6.18 -4.10 10.80
CA ASP A 36 -7.19 -3.78 9.78
C ASP A 36 -6.58 -2.96 8.64
N ILE A 37 -5.82 -1.90 8.98
CA ILE A 37 -5.11 -1.05 8.03
C ILE A 37 -4.13 -1.89 7.20
N VAL A 38 -3.34 -2.73 7.87
CA VAL A 38 -2.33 -3.56 7.19
C VAL A 38 -3.00 -4.58 6.28
N ASN A 39 -4.10 -5.20 6.72
CA ASN A 39 -4.84 -6.15 5.89
C ASN A 39 -5.43 -5.51 4.64
N GLU A 40 -5.94 -4.28 4.73
CA GLU A 40 -6.42 -3.53 3.56
C GLU A 40 -5.28 -3.28 2.56
N ILE A 41 -4.14 -2.77 3.02
CA ILE A 41 -2.96 -2.50 2.20
C ILE A 41 -2.47 -3.78 1.51
N LEU A 42 -2.38 -4.89 2.26
CA LEU A 42 -1.94 -6.17 1.74
C LEU A 42 -2.89 -6.75 0.69
N ASN A 43 -4.19 -6.71 0.94
CA ASN A 43 -5.20 -7.26 0.03
C ASN A 43 -5.24 -6.46 -1.29
N ASN A 44 -5.18 -5.13 -1.20
CA ASN A 44 -5.10 -4.27 -2.38
C ASN A 44 -3.80 -4.47 -3.16
N SER A 45 -2.66 -4.59 -2.47
CA SER A 45 -1.36 -4.88 -3.09
C SER A 45 -1.37 -6.22 -3.84
N LYS A 46 -1.90 -7.28 -3.21
CA LYS A 46 -2.10 -8.60 -3.85
C LYS A 46 -2.97 -8.50 -5.10
N GLY A 47 -4.03 -7.69 -5.06
CA GLY A 47 -4.90 -7.46 -6.21
C GLY A 47 -4.17 -6.79 -7.38
N VAL A 48 -3.31 -5.80 -7.10
CA VAL A 48 -2.48 -5.15 -8.11
C VAL A 48 -1.44 -6.13 -8.68
N LEU A 49 -0.73 -6.87 -7.84
CA LEU A 49 0.27 -7.85 -8.27
C LEU A 49 -0.33 -8.93 -9.18
N LYS A 50 -1.45 -9.53 -8.79
CA LYS A 50 -2.17 -10.50 -9.63
C LYS A 50 -2.57 -9.94 -10.98
N TRP A 51 -2.97 -8.66 -11.02
CA TRP A 51 -3.29 -8.01 -12.28
C TRP A 51 -2.04 -7.81 -13.15
N ILE A 52 -0.92 -7.39 -12.56
CA ILE A 52 0.37 -7.24 -13.26
C ILE A 52 0.84 -8.58 -13.82
N GLU A 53 0.81 -9.64 -13.00
CA GLU A 53 1.15 -11.02 -13.41
C GLU A 53 0.33 -11.44 -14.63
N SER A 54 -0.99 -11.17 -14.62
CA SER A 54 -1.88 -11.49 -15.75
C SER A 54 -1.63 -10.64 -17.01
N GLN A 55 -0.82 -9.58 -16.95
CA GLN A 55 -0.39 -8.84 -18.14
C GLN A 55 0.96 -9.34 -18.69
N ILE A 56 1.72 -10.08 -17.87
CA ILE A 56 3.07 -10.57 -18.20
C ILE A 56 3.01 -12.03 -18.67
N GLU A 57 2.12 -12.84 -18.08
CA GLU A 57 1.83 -14.18 -18.60
C GLU A 57 1.18 -14.06 -19.99
N MET A 58 1.98 -14.30 -21.03
CA MET A 58 1.57 -14.46 -22.43
C MET A 58 0.87 -15.80 -22.65
#